data_AF-F9W9X6-F1
#
_entry.id   AF-F9W9X6-F1
#
_cell.length_a   1.000
_cell.length_b   1.000
_cell.length_c   1.000
_cell.angle_alpha   90.00
_cell.angle_beta   90.00
_cell.angle_gamma   90.00
#
_symmetry.space_group_name_H-M   'P 1'
#
loop_
_entity.id
_entity.type
_entity.pdbx_description
1 polymer ?
#
loop_
_entity_poly.entity_id
_entity_poly.type
_entity_poly.pdbx_seq_one_letter_code
_entity_poly.pdbx_strand_id
1 'polypeptide(L)'
;MSTIVSGITQAFNGKCLGYDCPTVVALLVGTGGALVLFYKLFRNRGGKPSSRVPVLKDANIAVKQPELAVSEAATHIVKGEINTLGELVFFFRGRNERTIRINRELFEYLRKTYPSNLPSKAPVVDAGAWKNGLCCAMMQQLCHCEEQAGQLEKERATAFDDDNPQHTALLKRLWLAAGWPQETFARRGNEWADFGFQGLDPATDLRGGGVLALRQFVHFAEVHGEDLKEMMAFNKKSLAEGKHHWYLLAVVSIQLTAQLLLQRDHKIFVPQLEVLYDTVPHGGSAGQLIGVPRSAARLSRQNAASVAADCHGEPDRWINDVSDFEIGFFTLHHQLLLHFRNNWHRDLPHVMEYNNYMPKVFGSFFRRE
;
A
#
# COMPACT_ATOMS: atom_id res chain seq x y z
N MET A 1 16.62 -10.83 49.15
CA MET A 1 15.17 -10.64 48.92
C MET A 1 14.86 -11.15 47.52
N SER A 2 14.84 -12.46 47.32
CA SER A 2 13.74 -13.40 47.57
C SER A 2 12.59 -13.26 46.56
N THR A 3 12.41 -14.34 45.81
CA THR A 3 11.17 -14.84 45.17
C THR A 3 10.74 -14.17 43.85
N ILE A 4 10.94 -14.83 42.70
CA ILE A 4 10.04 -15.84 42.08
C ILE A 4 10.66 -16.21 40.71
N VAL A 5 11.36 -17.35 40.67
CA VAL A 5 11.71 -18.11 39.46
C VAL A 5 11.32 -19.54 39.78
N SER A 6 10.45 -20.14 38.96
CA SER A 6 10.12 -21.57 38.83
C SER A 6 8.61 -21.79 38.78
N GLY A 7 8.12 -22.27 37.64
CA GLY A 7 6.72 -22.61 37.47
C GLY A 7 6.37 -23.09 36.07
N ILE A 8 6.52 -24.41 35.88
CA ILE A 8 5.68 -25.28 35.03
C ILE A 8 6.17 -25.52 33.59
N THR A 9 6.99 -26.57 33.47
CA THR A 9 7.00 -27.52 32.34
C THR A 9 6.35 -28.81 32.83
N GLN A 10 5.14 -29.17 32.38
CA GLN A 10 4.70 -30.56 32.16
C GLN A 10 3.23 -30.66 31.71
N ALA A 11 2.98 -31.70 30.91
CA ALA A 11 1.69 -32.30 30.55
C ALA A 11 0.93 -31.71 29.35
N PHE A 12 1.29 -32.17 28.14
CA PHE A 12 0.33 -32.37 27.05
C PHE A 12 0.16 -33.86 26.81
N ASN A 13 -0.90 -34.43 27.39
CA ASN A 13 -1.45 -35.72 27.06
C ASN A 13 -2.97 -35.64 27.30
N GLY A 14 -3.79 -35.90 26.28
CA GLY A 14 -5.25 -36.03 26.45
C GLY A 14 -6.09 -35.28 25.43
N LYS A 15 -7.02 -36.02 24.81
CA LYS A 15 -7.93 -35.62 23.73
C LYS A 15 -9.19 -34.91 24.23
N CYS A 16 -9.74 -34.06 23.34
CA CYS A 16 -11.15 -33.77 23.05
C CYS A 16 -12.08 -33.28 24.18
N LEU A 17 -12.56 -32.04 24.06
CA LEU A 17 -13.94 -31.65 23.70
C LEU A 17 -14.21 -30.19 24.07
N GLY A 18 -14.95 -29.48 23.21
CA GLY A 18 -15.77 -28.34 23.61
C GLY A 18 -15.14 -26.96 23.37
N TYR A 19 -15.84 -26.15 22.60
CA TYR A 19 -15.54 -24.77 22.23
C TYR A 19 -15.21 -23.86 23.42
N ASP A 20 -14.25 -22.95 23.24
CA ASP A 20 -14.26 -21.62 23.88
C ASP A 20 -13.50 -20.59 23.02
N CYS A 21 -14.15 -19.45 22.78
CA CYS A 21 -13.56 -18.18 22.30
C CYS A 21 -12.78 -17.55 23.47
N PRO A 22 -11.53 -17.05 23.33
CA PRO A 22 -11.26 -15.75 22.68
C PRO A 22 -9.87 -15.59 22.02
N THR A 23 -9.78 -14.92 20.87
CA THR A 23 -8.48 -14.46 20.32
C THR A 23 -8.61 -13.18 19.49
N VAL A 24 -9.08 -12.08 20.11
CA VAL A 24 -9.20 -10.77 19.45
C VAL A 24 -8.36 -9.66 20.13
N VAL A 25 -7.61 -9.94 21.20
CA VAL A 25 -6.94 -8.86 21.97
C VAL A 25 -5.40 -8.88 21.92
N ALA A 26 -4.77 -9.65 21.03
CA ALA A 26 -3.29 -9.69 20.93
C ALA A 26 -2.73 -9.35 19.54
N LEU A 27 -3.23 -8.29 18.91
CA LEU A 27 -2.76 -7.80 17.60
C LEU A 27 -2.42 -6.30 17.61
N LEU A 28 -1.68 -5.85 18.63
CA LEU A 28 -1.17 -4.47 18.68
C LEU A 28 0.35 -4.35 18.87
N VAL A 29 1.12 -5.43 18.74
CA VAL A 29 2.58 -5.35 18.68
C VAL A 29 3.06 -6.35 17.61
N GLY A 30 3.45 -5.82 16.44
CA GLY A 30 3.95 -6.62 15.30
C GLY A 30 3.19 -6.42 13.99
N THR A 31 2.94 -5.18 13.59
CA THR A 31 2.04 -4.84 12.46
C THR A 31 2.77 -4.63 11.12
N GLY A 32 3.57 -5.61 10.70
CA GLY A 32 4.12 -5.68 9.33
C GLY A 32 3.54 -6.83 8.51
N GLY A 33 3.59 -8.04 9.08
CA GLY A 33 3.13 -9.26 8.41
C GLY A 33 1.60 -9.44 8.34
N ALA A 34 0.84 -8.72 9.17
CA ALA A 34 -0.61 -8.89 9.26
C ALA A 34 -1.34 -8.36 8.01
N LEU A 35 -0.97 -7.20 7.47
CA LEU A 35 -1.73 -6.55 6.38
C LEU A 35 -1.82 -7.39 5.09
N VAL A 36 -0.77 -8.15 4.73
CA VAL A 36 -0.76 -9.00 3.53
C VAL A 36 -1.60 -10.27 3.70
N LEU A 37 -1.59 -10.87 4.90
CA LEU A 37 -2.43 -12.04 5.23
C LEU A 37 -3.93 -11.67 5.32
N PHE A 38 -4.23 -10.42 5.68
CA PHE A 38 -5.59 -9.90 5.79
C PHE A 38 -6.29 -9.68 4.44
N TYR A 39 -5.61 -9.58 3.30
CA TYR A 39 -6.33 -9.53 2.02
C TYR A 39 -6.81 -10.94 1.60
N LYS A 40 -5.92 -11.94 1.71
CA LYS A 40 -6.19 -13.34 1.28
C LYS A 40 -7.27 -14.04 2.10
N LEU A 41 -7.31 -13.80 3.42
CA LEU A 41 -8.28 -14.44 4.30
C LEU A 41 -9.70 -13.85 4.18
N PHE A 42 -9.83 -12.59 3.75
CA PHE A 42 -11.08 -11.85 3.85
C PHE A 42 -11.93 -11.94 2.58
N ARG A 43 -11.32 -12.03 1.38
CA ARG A 43 -12.06 -12.32 0.14
C ARG A 43 -12.76 -13.68 0.16
N ASN A 44 -12.22 -14.65 0.91
CA ASN A 44 -12.83 -15.96 1.10
C ASN A 44 -14.01 -15.97 2.10
N ARG A 45 -14.20 -14.91 2.90
CA ARG A 45 -15.28 -14.84 3.90
C ARG A 45 -16.50 -14.03 3.44
N GLY A 46 -16.40 -13.27 2.35
CA GLY A 46 -17.50 -12.49 1.79
C GLY A 46 -18.16 -13.14 0.58
N GLY A 47 -19.08 -14.10 0.79
CA GLY A 47 -20.01 -14.60 -0.23
C GLY A 47 -19.38 -15.36 -1.42
N LYS A 48 -20.21 -16.10 -2.16
CA LYS A 48 -19.78 -16.87 -3.35
C LYS A 48 -19.06 -15.96 -4.37
N PRO A 49 -17.96 -16.39 -5.02
CA PRO A 49 -17.30 -15.62 -6.07
C PRO A 49 -18.17 -15.63 -7.33
N SER A 50 -19.06 -14.66 -7.46
CA SER A 50 -20.07 -14.64 -8.52
C SER A 50 -20.28 -13.24 -9.09
N SER A 51 -19.26 -12.72 -9.80
CA SER A 51 -19.37 -11.91 -11.02
C SER A 51 -17.94 -11.47 -11.41
N ARG A 52 -17.57 -11.53 -12.69
CA ARG A 52 -16.32 -10.88 -13.14
C ARG A 52 -16.54 -9.37 -13.02
N VAL A 53 -15.68 -8.66 -12.28
CA VAL A 53 -15.69 -7.19 -12.24
C VAL A 53 -15.83 -6.65 -13.67
N PRO A 54 -16.80 -5.77 -13.94
CA PRO A 54 -17.04 -5.29 -15.29
C PRO A 54 -15.81 -4.56 -15.82
N VAL A 55 -15.64 -4.62 -17.14
CA VAL A 55 -14.51 -3.99 -17.85
C VAL A 55 -15.08 -3.19 -19.00
N LEU A 56 -14.60 -1.96 -19.18
CA LEU A 56 -14.96 -1.14 -20.33
C LEU A 56 -14.51 -1.87 -21.61
N LYS A 57 -15.47 -2.24 -22.46
CA LYS A 57 -15.25 -3.15 -23.59
C LYS A 57 -14.26 -2.60 -24.61
N ASP A 58 -14.32 -1.29 -24.85
CA ASP A 58 -13.40 -0.56 -25.71
C ASP A 58 -12.80 0.62 -24.92
N ALA A 59 -11.52 0.51 -24.57
CA ALA A 59 -10.80 1.56 -23.86
C ALA A 59 -10.71 2.87 -24.66
N ASN A 60 -10.91 2.83 -25.99
CA ASN A 60 -10.98 4.05 -26.79
C ASN A 60 -12.22 4.90 -26.47
N ILE A 61 -13.27 4.32 -25.89
CA ILE A 61 -14.45 5.08 -25.44
C ILE A 61 -14.02 6.06 -24.36
N ALA A 62 -13.21 5.63 -23.38
CA ALA A 62 -12.70 6.53 -22.34
C ALA A 62 -11.86 7.69 -22.90
N VAL A 63 -11.24 7.51 -24.07
CA VAL A 63 -10.42 8.55 -24.73
C VAL A 63 -11.27 9.48 -25.60
N LYS A 64 -12.15 8.92 -26.43
CA LYS A 64 -12.90 9.65 -27.46
C LYS A 64 -14.23 10.20 -26.97
N GLN A 65 -14.85 9.51 -26.01
CA GLN A 65 -16.19 9.76 -25.48
C GLN A 65 -16.20 9.52 -23.96
N PRO A 66 -15.42 10.30 -23.18
CA PRO A 66 -15.29 10.11 -21.75
C PRO A 66 -16.64 10.21 -21.01
N GLU A 67 -17.58 11.02 -21.51
CA GLU A 67 -18.94 11.12 -21.01
C GLU A 67 -19.71 9.79 -21.08
N LEU A 68 -19.54 9.03 -22.16
CA LEU A 68 -20.17 7.73 -22.34
C LEU A 68 -19.55 6.69 -21.41
N ALA A 69 -18.21 6.70 -21.29
CA ALA A 69 -17.50 5.82 -20.36
C ALA A 69 -17.95 6.03 -18.91
N VAL A 70 -18.11 7.29 -18.49
CA VAL A 70 -18.60 7.64 -17.15
C VAL A 70 -20.06 7.23 -16.96
N SER A 71 -20.91 7.39 -17.98
CA SER A 71 -22.31 6.94 -17.94
C SER A 71 -22.43 5.41 -17.81
N GLU A 72 -21.59 4.65 -18.51
CA GLU A 72 -21.54 3.19 -18.40
C GLU A 72 -21.05 2.77 -17.01
N ALA A 73 -19.99 3.40 -16.49
CA ALA A 73 -19.51 3.17 -15.13
C ALA A 73 -20.59 3.45 -14.08
N ALA A 74 -21.31 4.59 -14.20
CA ALA A 74 -22.40 4.94 -13.29
C ALA A 74 -23.51 3.88 -13.29
N THR A 75 -23.81 3.28 -14.44
CA THR A 75 -24.78 2.18 -14.53
C THR A 75 -24.33 0.95 -13.73
N HIS A 76 -23.04 0.59 -13.81
CA HIS A 76 -22.48 -0.54 -13.05
C HIS A 76 -22.38 -0.25 -11.54
N ILE A 77 -22.03 0.99 -11.17
CA ILE A 77 -22.02 1.46 -9.77
C ILE A 77 -23.43 1.34 -9.17
N VAL A 78 -24.46 1.85 -9.86
CA VAL A 78 -25.84 1.80 -9.37
C VAL A 78 -26.39 0.38 -9.23
N LYS A 79 -25.89 -0.56 -10.04
CA LYS A 79 -26.22 -1.98 -9.94
C LYS A 79 -25.46 -2.71 -8.81
N GLY A 80 -24.48 -2.05 -8.18
CA GLY A 80 -23.61 -2.67 -7.18
C GLY A 80 -22.57 -3.62 -7.77
N GLU A 81 -22.29 -3.50 -9.08
CA GLU A 81 -21.26 -4.30 -9.76
C GLU A 81 -19.86 -3.69 -9.64
N ILE A 82 -19.79 -2.39 -9.33
CA ILE A 82 -18.57 -1.66 -8.96
C ILE A 82 -18.83 -1.02 -7.60
N ASN A 83 -18.01 -1.36 -6.61
CA ASN A 83 -18.18 -0.95 -5.21
C ASN A 83 -16.93 -0.28 -4.63
N THR A 84 -15.79 -0.38 -5.30
CA THR A 84 -14.52 0.24 -4.85
C THR A 84 -13.93 1.15 -5.93
N LEU A 85 -13.07 2.09 -5.53
CA LEU A 85 -12.33 2.90 -6.49
C LEU A 85 -11.33 2.05 -7.28
N GLY A 86 -10.76 1.01 -6.67
CA GLY A 86 -9.92 0.03 -7.36
C GLY A 86 -10.66 -0.71 -8.47
N GLU A 87 -11.91 -1.13 -8.25
CA GLU A 87 -12.79 -1.70 -9.28
C GLU A 87 -13.15 -0.67 -10.36
N LEU A 88 -13.39 0.58 -10.00
CA LEU A 88 -13.68 1.66 -10.95
C LEU A 88 -12.49 1.96 -11.87
N VAL A 89 -11.27 2.02 -11.31
CA VAL A 89 -10.04 2.14 -12.10
C VAL A 89 -9.84 0.91 -12.98
N PHE A 90 -10.11 -0.28 -12.46
CA PHE A 90 -10.08 -1.53 -13.22
C PHE A 90 -11.06 -1.52 -14.40
N PHE A 91 -12.26 -0.95 -14.21
CA PHE A 91 -13.23 -0.76 -15.27
C PHE A 91 -12.70 0.17 -16.36
N PHE A 92 -12.23 1.38 -15.98
CA PHE A 92 -11.81 2.41 -16.93
C PHE A 92 -10.54 2.08 -17.71
N ARG A 93 -9.58 1.36 -17.11
CA ARG A 93 -8.37 0.93 -17.83
C ARG A 93 -8.66 -0.13 -18.91
N GLY A 94 -9.86 -0.70 -18.92
CA GLY A 94 -10.25 -1.71 -19.89
C GLY A 94 -9.31 -2.93 -19.84
N ARG A 95 -8.78 -3.29 -21.01
CA ARG A 95 -7.82 -4.41 -21.15
C ARG A 95 -6.38 -4.05 -20.78
N ASN A 96 -6.09 -2.81 -20.38
CA ASN A 96 -4.75 -2.40 -19.99
C ASN A 96 -4.44 -2.82 -18.55
N GLU A 97 -4.05 -4.08 -18.38
CA GLU A 97 -3.82 -4.69 -17.06
C GLU A 97 -2.55 -4.19 -16.35
N ARG A 98 -1.71 -3.39 -17.02
CA ARG A 98 -0.39 -2.99 -16.52
C ARG A 98 -0.35 -1.55 -16.01
N THR A 99 -1.39 -0.75 -16.26
CA THR A 99 -1.48 0.63 -15.76
C THR A 99 -2.26 0.68 -14.45
N ILE A 100 -1.73 1.47 -13.50
CA ILE A 100 -2.41 1.79 -12.24
C ILE A 100 -3.27 3.06 -12.32
N ARG A 101 -3.10 3.86 -13.38
CA ARG A 101 -3.81 5.13 -13.59
C ARG A 101 -4.84 5.02 -14.70
N ILE A 102 -5.86 5.86 -14.63
CA ILE A 102 -6.79 6.06 -15.74
C ILE A 102 -6.13 6.84 -16.88
N ASN A 103 -6.77 6.81 -18.04
CA ASN A 103 -6.31 7.57 -19.19
C ASN A 103 -6.39 9.10 -18.94
N ARG A 104 -5.45 9.85 -19.53
CA ARG A 104 -5.31 11.30 -19.31
C ARG A 104 -6.54 12.08 -19.76
N GLU A 105 -7.07 11.78 -20.94
CA GLU A 105 -8.24 12.44 -21.51
C GLU A 105 -9.48 12.23 -20.63
N LEU A 106 -9.67 10.99 -20.14
CA LEU A 106 -10.71 10.68 -19.15
C LEU A 106 -10.51 11.48 -17.85
N PHE A 107 -9.28 11.53 -17.33
CA PHE A 107 -8.97 12.30 -16.12
C PHE A 107 -9.26 13.80 -16.30
N GLU A 108 -8.88 14.40 -17.44
CA GLU A 108 -9.15 15.80 -17.72
C GLU A 108 -10.65 16.10 -17.81
N TYR A 109 -11.45 15.16 -18.35
CA TYR A 109 -12.92 15.24 -18.33
C TYR A 109 -13.46 15.15 -16.90
N LEU A 110 -13.04 14.14 -16.13
CA LEU A 110 -13.50 13.94 -14.76
C LEU A 110 -13.18 15.15 -13.88
N ARG A 111 -11.98 15.72 -13.99
CA ARG A 111 -11.56 16.90 -13.23
C ARG A 111 -12.44 18.13 -13.51
N LYS A 112 -12.92 18.30 -14.75
CA LYS A 112 -13.82 19.40 -15.14
C LYS A 112 -15.25 19.19 -14.61
N THR A 113 -15.72 17.94 -14.66
CA THR A 113 -17.12 17.60 -14.36
C THR A 113 -17.36 17.30 -12.87
N TYR A 114 -16.36 16.76 -12.19
CA TYR A 114 -16.39 16.32 -10.79
C TYR A 114 -15.16 16.85 -10.04
N PRO A 115 -15.06 18.18 -9.83
CA PRO A 115 -13.90 18.76 -9.15
C PRO A 115 -13.76 18.16 -7.75
N SER A 116 -12.51 17.95 -7.32
CA SER A 116 -12.10 17.35 -6.04
C SER A 116 -12.43 18.18 -4.80
N ASN A 117 -13.29 19.20 -4.93
CA ASN A 117 -13.88 19.96 -3.83
C ASN A 117 -14.83 19.04 -3.04
N LEU A 118 -14.24 18.14 -2.25
CA LEU A 118 -14.94 17.15 -1.45
C LEU A 118 -15.85 17.86 -0.45
N PRO A 119 -17.15 17.56 -0.42
CA PRO A 119 -18.05 18.17 0.55
C PRO A 119 -17.68 17.71 1.96
N SER A 120 -17.72 18.65 2.92
CA SER A 120 -17.44 18.40 4.35
C SER A 120 -18.40 17.37 5.00
N LYS A 121 -19.55 17.09 4.36
CA LYS A 121 -20.52 16.05 4.73
C LYS A 121 -21.17 15.49 3.47
N ALA A 122 -21.42 14.18 3.43
CA ALA A 122 -22.24 13.56 2.40
C ALA A 122 -23.62 14.26 2.31
N PRO A 123 -24.15 14.50 1.11
CA PRO A 123 -25.47 15.08 0.96
C PRO A 123 -26.51 14.09 1.50
N VAL A 124 -27.40 14.56 2.38
CA VAL A 124 -28.58 13.79 2.83
C VAL A 124 -29.58 13.83 1.69
N VAL A 125 -29.79 12.72 0.99
CA VAL A 125 -30.68 12.69 -0.18
C VAL A 125 -31.51 11.41 -0.26
N ASP A 126 -32.70 11.55 -0.85
CA ASP A 126 -33.71 10.51 -1.06
C ASP A 126 -33.20 9.27 -1.85
N ALA A 127 -34.00 8.20 -1.88
CA ALA A 127 -33.65 6.92 -2.48
C ALA A 127 -33.40 6.94 -4.02
N GLY A 128 -33.68 8.04 -4.72
CA GLY A 128 -33.31 8.23 -6.13
C GLY A 128 -32.07 9.12 -6.30
N ALA A 129 -31.96 10.16 -5.49
CA ALA A 129 -30.87 11.12 -5.50
C ALA A 129 -29.60 10.61 -4.81
N TRP A 130 -29.68 9.65 -3.87
CA TRP A 130 -28.50 9.01 -3.31
C TRP A 130 -27.68 8.28 -4.38
N LYS A 131 -28.31 7.67 -5.40
CA LYS A 131 -27.61 6.97 -6.50
C LYS A 131 -26.79 7.91 -7.37
N ASN A 132 -27.33 9.10 -7.63
CA ASN A 132 -26.61 10.16 -8.33
C ASN A 132 -25.50 10.77 -7.45
N GLY A 133 -25.77 10.94 -6.15
CA GLY A 133 -24.78 11.34 -5.16
C GLY A 133 -23.64 10.34 -4.99
N LEU A 134 -23.95 9.04 -5.08
CA LEU A 134 -23.02 7.91 -5.01
C LEU A 134 -22.00 7.97 -6.14
N CYS A 135 -22.49 8.04 -7.38
CA CYS A 135 -21.65 8.12 -8.57
C CYS A 135 -20.79 9.39 -8.52
N CYS A 136 -21.39 10.53 -8.17
CA CYS A 136 -20.65 11.79 -8.03
C CYS A 136 -19.50 11.66 -7.02
N ALA A 137 -19.77 11.09 -5.84
CA ALA A 137 -18.75 10.87 -4.81
C ALA A 137 -17.62 9.96 -5.29
N MET A 138 -17.91 8.84 -5.97
CA MET A 138 -16.85 7.97 -6.53
C MET A 138 -15.97 8.72 -7.52
N MET A 139 -16.58 9.50 -8.42
CA MET A 139 -15.84 10.25 -9.44
C MET A 139 -14.99 11.36 -8.81
N GLN A 140 -15.49 12.04 -7.77
CA GLN A 140 -14.73 13.05 -7.03
C GLN A 140 -13.54 12.45 -6.28
N GLN A 141 -13.73 11.32 -5.59
CA GLN A 141 -12.62 10.64 -4.90
C GLN A 141 -11.60 10.07 -5.91
N LEU A 142 -12.04 9.52 -7.05
CA LEU A 142 -11.15 9.10 -8.12
C LEU A 142 -10.32 10.29 -8.65
N CYS A 143 -10.94 11.46 -8.87
CA CYS A 143 -10.22 12.67 -9.27
C CYS A 143 -9.16 13.05 -8.25
N HIS A 144 -9.52 13.06 -6.96
CA HIS A 144 -8.60 13.38 -5.88
C HIS A 144 -7.38 12.44 -5.87
N CYS A 145 -7.60 11.12 -5.95
CA CYS A 145 -6.52 10.14 -6.01
C CYS A 145 -5.64 10.29 -7.26
N GLU A 146 -6.21 10.60 -8.42
CA GLU A 146 -5.45 10.83 -9.66
C GLU A 146 -4.63 12.12 -9.62
N GLU A 147 -5.11 13.16 -8.92
CA GLU A 147 -4.35 14.39 -8.64
C GLU A 147 -3.13 14.08 -7.76
N GLN A 148 -3.33 13.33 -6.67
CA GLN A 148 -2.24 12.86 -5.80
C GLN A 148 -1.24 12.01 -6.60
N ALA A 149 -1.70 11.04 -7.38
CA ALA A 149 -0.85 10.21 -8.23
C ALA A 149 -0.03 11.05 -9.23
N GLY A 150 -0.62 12.11 -9.79
CA GLY A 150 0.07 13.08 -10.63
C GLY A 150 1.15 13.87 -9.90
N GLN A 151 0.93 14.23 -8.64
CA GLN A 151 1.91 14.90 -7.81
C GLN A 151 3.08 13.99 -7.45
N LEU A 152 2.81 12.73 -7.10
CA LEU A 152 3.85 11.73 -6.81
C LEU A 152 4.73 11.46 -8.05
N GLU A 153 4.14 11.39 -9.24
CA GLU A 153 4.92 11.23 -10.48
C GLU A 153 5.88 12.42 -10.71
N LYS A 154 5.45 13.65 -10.40
CA LYS A 154 6.33 14.83 -10.45
C LYS A 154 7.45 14.72 -9.42
N GLU A 155 7.13 14.32 -8.19
CA GLU A 155 8.12 14.15 -7.12
C GLU A 155 9.15 13.06 -7.44
N ARG A 156 8.73 11.98 -8.09
CA ARG A 156 9.63 10.94 -8.61
C ARG A 156 10.60 11.48 -9.67
N ALA A 157 10.17 12.47 -10.45
CA ALA A 157 11.01 13.12 -11.45
C ALA A 157 11.92 14.21 -10.86
N THR A 158 11.69 14.63 -9.61
CA THR A 158 12.54 15.60 -8.91
C THR A 158 13.82 14.93 -8.42
N ALA A 159 14.97 15.43 -8.86
CA ALA A 159 16.27 14.99 -8.37
C ALA A 159 16.48 15.41 -6.91
N PHE A 160 17.28 14.63 -6.17
CA PHE A 160 17.75 15.05 -4.87
C PHE A 160 18.56 16.34 -4.99
N ASP A 161 18.37 17.25 -4.05
CA ASP A 161 18.99 18.57 -4.04
C ASP A 161 19.56 18.82 -2.63
N ASP A 162 20.88 18.95 -2.54
CA ASP A 162 21.59 19.18 -1.28
C ASP A 162 21.21 20.55 -0.66
N ASP A 163 20.86 21.54 -1.48
CA ASP A 163 20.48 22.88 -1.02
C ASP A 163 19.03 22.93 -0.52
N ASN A 164 18.23 21.89 -0.79
CA ASN A 164 16.88 21.78 -0.27
C ASN A 164 16.89 21.14 1.14
N PRO A 165 16.53 21.89 2.20
CA PRO A 165 16.56 21.36 3.56
C PRO A 165 15.57 20.21 3.80
N GLN A 166 14.48 20.13 3.03
CA GLN A 166 13.50 19.03 3.13
C GLN A 166 14.09 17.73 2.59
N HIS A 167 14.88 17.78 1.51
CA HIS A 167 15.55 16.60 0.96
C HIS A 167 16.61 16.09 1.94
N THR A 168 17.44 16.98 2.46
CA THR A 168 18.45 16.61 3.47
C THR A 168 17.82 16.09 4.77
N ALA A 169 16.65 16.62 5.16
CA ALA A 169 15.91 16.11 6.32
C ALA A 169 15.46 14.66 6.15
N LEU A 170 15.13 14.21 4.93
CA LEU A 170 14.79 12.81 4.67
C LEU A 170 15.96 11.87 4.95
N LEU A 171 17.18 12.21 4.53
CA LEU A 171 18.37 11.40 4.84
C LEU A 171 18.66 11.34 6.35
N LYS A 172 18.46 12.46 7.06
CA LYS A 172 18.58 12.48 8.53
C LYS A 172 17.52 11.61 9.20
N ARG A 173 16.27 11.63 8.72
CA ARG A 173 15.21 10.76 9.22
C ARG A 173 15.52 9.29 9.00
N LEU A 174 16.03 8.93 7.82
CA LEU A 174 16.48 7.56 7.53
C LEU A 174 17.57 7.10 8.50
N TRP A 175 18.55 7.99 8.77
CA TRP A 175 19.63 7.75 9.72
C TRP A 175 19.11 7.46 11.13
N LEU A 176 18.20 8.31 11.61
CA LEU A 176 17.57 8.16 12.92
C LEU A 176 16.70 6.90 13.01
N ALA A 177 15.99 6.54 11.92
CA ALA A 177 15.16 5.36 11.87
C ALA A 177 15.97 4.04 11.97
N ALA A 178 17.23 4.05 11.52
CA ALA A 178 18.16 2.94 11.77
C ALA A 178 18.63 2.84 13.24
N GLY A 179 18.26 3.80 14.09
CA GLY A 179 18.68 3.90 15.48
C GLY A 179 20.08 4.51 15.66
N TRP A 180 20.59 5.23 14.66
CA TRP A 180 21.89 5.88 14.74
C TRP A 180 21.75 7.31 15.30
N PRO A 181 22.66 7.75 16.19
CA PRO A 181 22.60 9.09 16.77
C PRO A 181 22.67 10.18 15.70
N GLN A 182 22.00 11.31 15.92
CA GLN A 182 22.00 12.41 14.96
C GLN A 182 23.39 13.03 14.80
N GLU A 183 24.19 13.02 15.86
CA GLU A 183 25.52 13.60 15.93
C GLU A 183 26.53 12.88 15.03
N THR A 184 26.26 11.62 14.69
CA THR A 184 27.09 10.82 13.77
C THR A 184 26.66 10.97 12.31
N PHE A 185 25.59 11.72 12.04
CA PHE A 185 25.08 11.89 10.68
C PHE A 185 26.14 12.52 9.77
N ALA A 186 26.45 11.81 8.68
CA ALA A 186 27.27 12.32 7.60
C ALA A 186 26.48 12.26 6.29
N ARG A 187 26.40 13.39 5.57
CA ARG A 187 25.72 13.44 4.27
C ARG A 187 26.35 12.47 3.25
N ARG A 188 27.66 12.28 3.31
CA ARG A 188 28.41 11.30 2.51
C ARG A 188 29.29 10.47 3.44
N GLY A 189 29.36 9.17 3.21
CA GLY A 189 30.06 8.23 4.11
C GLY A 189 29.88 6.77 3.72
N ASN A 190 30.67 5.88 4.33
CA ASN A 190 30.61 4.44 4.08
C ASN A 190 29.35 3.80 4.70
N GLU A 191 28.77 4.47 5.69
CA GLU A 191 27.61 4.01 6.46
C GLU A 191 26.36 3.84 5.58
N TRP A 192 26.27 4.56 4.45
CA TRP A 192 25.19 4.40 3.48
C TRP A 192 25.15 3.00 2.85
N ALA A 193 26.29 2.28 2.84
CA ALA A 193 26.33 0.89 2.39
C ALA A 193 25.53 -0.05 3.32
N ASP A 194 25.39 0.26 4.61
CA ASP A 194 24.58 -0.55 5.53
C ASP A 194 23.08 -0.47 5.18
N PHE A 195 22.63 0.68 4.67
CA PHE A 195 21.28 0.84 4.11
C PHE A 195 21.14 0.20 2.73
N GLY A 196 22.26 -0.19 2.09
CA GLY A 196 22.29 -0.74 0.75
C GLY A 196 22.25 0.29 -0.37
N PHE A 197 22.70 1.53 -0.13
CA PHE A 197 23.06 2.46 -1.20
C PHE A 197 24.40 2.05 -1.84
N GLN A 198 24.62 2.48 -3.08
CA GLN A 198 25.86 2.28 -3.81
C GLN A 198 26.80 3.48 -3.60
N GLY A 199 28.00 3.21 -3.12
CA GLY A 199 29.02 4.23 -2.90
C GLY A 199 28.73 5.12 -1.69
N LEU A 200 29.43 6.27 -1.65
CA LEU A 200 29.45 7.17 -0.49
C LEU A 200 28.30 8.18 -0.47
N ASP A 201 27.68 8.42 -1.63
CA ASP A 201 26.65 9.45 -1.79
C ASP A 201 25.31 8.82 -2.23
N PRO A 202 24.31 8.72 -1.33
CA PRO A 202 23.02 8.13 -1.65
C PRO A 202 22.27 8.86 -2.77
N ALA A 203 22.56 10.14 -3.04
CA ALA A 203 21.91 10.87 -4.13
C ALA A 203 22.20 10.27 -5.51
N THR A 204 23.32 9.55 -5.66
CA THR A 204 23.70 8.93 -6.93
C THR A 204 22.79 7.76 -7.33
N ASP A 205 22.18 7.06 -6.36
CA ASP A 205 21.21 5.97 -6.58
C ASP A 205 19.79 6.47 -6.79
N LEU A 206 19.46 7.66 -6.27
CA LEU A 206 18.11 8.23 -6.35
C LEU A 206 17.71 8.67 -7.76
N ARG A 207 18.60 8.60 -8.76
CA ARG A 207 18.31 9.03 -10.14
C ARG A 207 17.12 8.32 -10.79
N GLY A 208 16.86 7.06 -10.45
CA GLY A 208 15.75 6.28 -11.00
C GLY A 208 14.37 6.56 -10.36
N GLY A 209 14.35 6.97 -9.09
CA GLY A 209 13.13 7.12 -8.29
C GLY A 209 12.89 8.51 -7.70
N GLY A 210 13.86 9.43 -7.85
CA GLY A 210 13.83 10.78 -7.32
C GLY A 210 13.67 10.86 -5.81
N VAL A 211 13.20 12.01 -5.36
CA VAL A 211 12.93 12.29 -3.94
C VAL A 211 11.80 11.41 -3.40
N LEU A 212 10.83 11.03 -4.25
CA LEU A 212 9.74 10.13 -3.86
C LEU A 212 10.26 8.79 -3.35
N ALA A 213 11.23 8.18 -4.04
CA ALA A 213 11.80 6.90 -3.62
C ALA A 213 12.52 6.99 -2.27
N LEU A 214 13.23 8.10 -2.02
CA LEU A 214 13.82 8.36 -0.72
C LEU A 214 12.73 8.49 0.36
N ARG A 215 11.66 9.23 0.07
CA ARG A 215 10.57 9.45 1.02
C ARG A 215 9.81 8.17 1.35
N GLN A 216 9.58 7.30 0.37
CA GLN A 216 9.02 5.96 0.62
C GLN A 216 9.95 5.10 1.47
N PHE A 217 11.25 5.12 1.20
CA PHE A 217 12.19 4.35 1.99
C PHE A 217 12.31 4.84 3.44
N VAL A 218 12.31 6.16 3.65
CA VAL A 218 12.24 6.78 4.98
C VAL A 218 10.96 6.34 5.71
N HIS A 219 9.82 6.41 5.03
CA HIS A 219 8.56 6.02 5.63
C HIS A 219 8.53 4.54 6.01
N PHE A 220 9.09 3.66 5.15
CA PHE A 220 9.29 2.26 5.50
C PHE A 220 10.18 2.10 6.73
N ALA A 221 11.29 2.82 6.79
CA ALA A 221 12.23 2.77 7.91
C ALA A 221 11.59 3.21 9.23
N GLU A 222 10.72 4.21 9.21
CA GLU A 222 10.04 4.72 10.41
C GLU A 222 8.88 3.83 10.85
N VAL A 223 8.11 3.25 9.92
CA VAL A 223 6.97 2.38 10.22
C VAL A 223 7.42 0.94 10.55
N HIS A 224 8.44 0.45 9.85
CA HIS A 224 8.97 -0.92 9.94
C HIS A 224 10.42 -0.93 10.42
N GLY A 225 10.75 -0.11 11.43
CA GLY A 225 12.13 0.06 11.91
C GLY A 225 12.78 -1.23 12.40
N GLU A 226 12.02 -2.15 13.00
CA GLU A 226 12.55 -3.46 13.39
C GLU A 226 12.85 -4.34 12.17
N ASP A 227 11.95 -4.38 11.18
CA ASP A 227 12.22 -5.08 9.92
C ASP A 227 13.46 -4.50 9.21
N LEU A 228 13.61 -3.17 9.18
CA LEU A 228 14.80 -2.51 8.62
C LEU A 228 16.08 -3.00 9.32
N LYS A 229 16.12 -2.95 10.65
CA LYS A 229 17.29 -3.37 11.43
C LYS A 229 17.59 -4.85 11.23
N GLU A 230 16.57 -5.71 11.18
CA GLU A 230 16.72 -7.14 10.88
C GLU A 230 17.32 -7.37 9.49
N MET A 231 16.86 -6.62 8.48
CA MET A 231 17.41 -6.66 7.12
C MET A 231 18.87 -6.21 7.06
N MET A 232 19.23 -5.13 7.77
CA MET A 232 20.62 -4.65 7.87
C MET A 232 21.51 -5.68 8.60
N ALA A 233 21.03 -6.25 9.71
CA ALA A 233 21.74 -7.27 10.47
C ALA A 233 21.96 -8.55 9.64
N PHE A 234 20.97 -8.96 8.85
CA PHE A 234 21.08 -10.07 7.92
C PHE A 234 22.22 -9.86 6.91
N ASN A 235 22.32 -8.67 6.31
CA ASN A 235 23.41 -8.33 5.38
C ASN A 235 24.77 -8.37 6.07
N LYS A 236 24.91 -7.73 7.24
CA LYS A 236 26.15 -7.72 8.01
C LYS A 236 26.63 -9.13 8.35
N LYS A 237 25.71 -10.00 8.81
CA LYS A 237 26.00 -11.40 9.10
C LYS A 237 26.44 -12.15 7.85
N SER A 238 25.73 -11.98 6.73
CA SER A 238 26.06 -12.63 5.46
C SER A 238 27.48 -12.29 5.01
N LEU A 239 27.85 -11.01 5.07
CA LEU A 239 29.18 -10.53 4.70
C LEU A 239 30.27 -11.05 5.65
N ALA A 240 30.01 -11.02 6.96
CA ALA A 240 30.96 -11.52 7.97
C ALA A 240 31.24 -13.02 7.83
N GLU A 241 30.23 -13.80 7.42
CA GLU A 241 30.35 -15.24 7.15
C GLU A 241 30.91 -15.56 5.76
N GLY A 242 31.28 -14.54 4.96
CA GLY A 242 31.76 -14.74 3.58
C GLY A 242 30.70 -15.30 2.64
N LYS A 243 29.41 -15.16 2.99
CA LYS A 243 28.28 -15.62 2.18
C LYS A 243 27.87 -14.55 1.17
N HIS A 244 27.24 -14.99 0.10
CA HIS A 244 26.91 -14.13 -1.03
C HIS A 244 25.40 -13.88 -1.20
N HIS A 245 24.59 -14.08 -0.16
CA HIS A 245 23.14 -13.88 -0.21
C HIS A 245 22.68 -12.55 0.42
N TRP A 246 23.56 -11.55 0.48
CA TRP A 246 23.20 -10.18 0.87
C TRP A 246 22.51 -9.44 -0.29
N TYR A 247 21.84 -8.33 0.02
CA TYR A 247 21.13 -7.51 -0.99
C TYR A 247 21.24 -6.01 -0.70
N LEU A 248 21.05 -5.19 -1.71
CA LEU A 248 21.13 -3.73 -1.61
C LEU A 248 19.76 -3.14 -1.27
N LEU A 249 19.42 -3.05 0.02
CA LEU A 249 18.07 -2.67 0.48
C LEU A 249 17.57 -1.33 -0.10
N ALA A 250 18.36 -0.25 -0.04
CA ALA A 250 17.97 1.04 -0.61
C ALA A 250 17.73 0.94 -2.12
N VAL A 251 18.63 0.27 -2.87
CA VAL A 251 18.47 0.06 -4.32
C VAL A 251 17.19 -0.73 -4.61
N VAL A 252 16.91 -1.79 -3.83
CA VAL A 252 15.65 -2.55 -3.97
C VAL A 252 14.46 -1.63 -3.76
N SER A 253 14.44 -0.87 -2.66
CA SER A 253 13.37 0.07 -2.33
C SER A 253 13.12 1.09 -3.45
N ILE A 254 14.17 1.70 -3.99
CA ILE A 254 14.12 2.67 -5.09
C ILE A 254 13.57 2.02 -6.37
N GLN A 255 14.06 0.81 -6.68
CA GLN A 255 13.60 0.04 -7.82
C GLN A 255 12.10 -0.30 -7.72
N LEU A 256 11.60 -0.66 -6.53
CA LEU A 256 10.17 -0.91 -6.32
C LEU A 256 9.31 0.33 -6.60
N THR A 257 9.73 1.51 -6.13
CA THR A 257 9.06 2.79 -6.45
C THR A 257 8.98 3.01 -7.96
N ALA A 258 10.10 2.82 -8.67
CA ALA A 258 10.15 2.98 -10.13
C ALA A 258 9.27 1.95 -10.86
N GLN A 259 9.20 0.70 -10.39
CA GLN A 259 8.35 -0.31 -11.02
C GLN A 259 6.86 -0.02 -10.89
N LEU A 260 6.42 0.46 -9.72
CA LEU A 260 5.00 0.75 -9.51
C LEU A 260 4.49 1.89 -10.41
N LEU A 261 5.33 2.89 -10.71
CA LEU A 261 4.94 4.06 -11.52
C LEU A 261 5.30 3.93 -13.01
N LEU A 262 6.51 3.44 -13.32
CA LEU A 262 7.10 3.48 -14.65
C LEU A 262 7.20 2.11 -15.33
N GLN A 263 7.75 1.11 -14.64
CA GLN A 263 8.06 -0.18 -15.24
C GLN A 263 6.87 -1.13 -15.07
N ARG A 264 5.91 -0.94 -15.99
CA ARG A 264 4.60 -1.61 -16.07
C ARG A 264 4.73 -3.05 -16.59
N ASP A 265 5.65 -3.82 -16.02
CA ASP A 265 5.99 -5.16 -16.51
C ASP A 265 5.04 -6.23 -15.99
N HIS A 266 4.41 -5.97 -14.84
CA HIS A 266 3.52 -6.89 -14.16
C HIS A 266 2.05 -6.49 -14.31
N LYS A 267 1.19 -7.50 -14.35
CA LYS A 267 -0.27 -7.29 -14.32
C LYS A 267 -0.66 -6.83 -12.91
N ILE A 268 -1.36 -5.71 -12.85
CA ILE A 268 -1.95 -5.20 -11.62
C ILE A 268 -3.40 -5.68 -11.58
N PHE A 269 -3.81 -6.26 -10.46
CA PHE A 269 -5.19 -6.72 -10.27
C PHE A 269 -5.95 -5.77 -9.33
N VAL A 270 -7.27 -5.94 -9.27
CA VAL A 270 -8.17 -5.20 -8.39
C VAL A 270 -7.62 -5.07 -6.96
N PRO A 271 -7.12 -6.14 -6.29
CA PRO A 271 -6.49 -6.04 -4.97
C PRO A 271 -5.50 -4.88 -4.80
N GLN A 272 -4.59 -4.72 -5.76
CA GLN A 272 -3.55 -3.71 -5.67
C GLN A 272 -4.10 -2.33 -6.02
N LEU A 273 -5.08 -2.25 -6.92
CA LEU A 273 -5.80 -1.00 -7.17
C LEU A 273 -6.61 -0.56 -5.95
N GLU A 274 -7.19 -1.49 -5.18
CA GLU A 274 -7.89 -1.17 -3.94
C GLU A 274 -6.94 -0.67 -2.85
N VAL A 275 -5.74 -1.25 -2.73
CA VAL A 275 -4.71 -0.69 -1.85
C VAL A 275 -4.35 0.73 -2.29
N LEU A 276 -4.24 1.00 -3.59
CA LEU A 276 -3.89 2.32 -4.08
C LEU A 276 -5.01 3.35 -3.93
N TYR A 277 -6.24 3.02 -4.30
CA TYR A 277 -7.34 3.99 -4.41
C TYR A 277 -8.34 3.93 -3.26
N ASP A 278 -8.36 2.86 -2.47
CA ASP A 278 -9.32 2.70 -1.37
C ASP A 278 -8.64 2.75 0.01
N THR A 279 -7.35 3.07 0.11
CA THR A 279 -6.72 3.24 1.43
C THR A 279 -7.21 4.53 2.09
N VAL A 280 -7.66 4.42 3.33
CA VAL A 280 -8.10 5.56 4.14
C VAL A 280 -7.06 5.83 5.24
N PRO A 281 -6.71 7.09 5.53
CA PRO A 281 -5.85 7.42 6.65
C PRO A 281 -6.41 6.87 7.97
N HIS A 282 -5.60 6.16 8.74
CA HIS A 282 -5.95 5.76 10.09
C HIS A 282 -5.29 6.71 11.09
N GLY A 283 -6.01 7.15 12.13
CA GLY A 283 -5.51 8.12 13.12
C GLY A 283 -4.30 7.60 13.88
N GLY A 284 -3.11 7.80 13.31
CA GLY A 284 -1.82 7.62 13.94
C GLY A 284 -1.26 8.94 14.46
N SER A 285 -0.16 8.87 15.21
CA SER A 285 0.59 10.05 15.63
C SER A 285 0.98 10.95 14.44
N ALA A 286 1.09 12.26 14.65
CA ALA A 286 1.38 13.23 13.59
C ALA A 286 2.62 12.80 12.78
N GLY A 287 2.44 12.50 11.48
CA GLY A 287 3.51 12.12 10.56
C GLY A 287 3.59 10.63 10.18
N GLN A 288 2.79 9.74 10.80
CA GLN A 288 2.69 8.34 10.37
C GLN A 288 1.63 8.21 9.27
N LEU A 289 2.06 8.02 8.00
CA LEU A 289 1.17 7.73 6.87
C LEU A 289 0.75 6.25 6.91
N ILE A 290 0.01 5.88 7.95
CA ILE A 290 -0.52 4.52 8.12
C ILE A 290 -1.98 4.54 7.69
N GLY A 291 -2.31 3.70 6.72
CA GLY A 291 -3.67 3.52 6.22
C GLY A 291 -4.10 2.07 6.21
N VAL A 292 -5.40 1.88 6.15
CA VAL A 292 -6.01 0.56 6.00
C VAL A 292 -6.88 0.61 4.74
N PRO A 293 -6.81 -0.40 3.84
CA PRO A 293 -7.75 -0.50 2.74
C PRO A 293 -9.18 -0.43 3.26
N ARG A 294 -10.05 0.36 2.63
CA ARG A 294 -11.43 0.62 3.07
C ARG A 294 -12.22 -0.67 3.30
N SER A 295 -11.98 -1.69 2.47
CA SER A 295 -12.57 -3.03 2.61
C SER A 295 -12.21 -3.69 3.95
N ALA A 296 -10.96 -3.55 4.41
CA ALA A 296 -10.50 -4.05 5.71
C ALA A 296 -10.98 -3.15 6.87
N ALA A 297 -10.98 -1.82 6.71
CA ALA A 297 -11.49 -0.88 7.72
C ALA A 297 -12.99 -1.10 8.00
N ARG A 298 -13.77 -1.38 6.95
CA ARG A 298 -15.21 -1.73 7.03
C ARG A 298 -15.44 -2.97 7.88
N LEU A 299 -14.66 -4.02 7.67
CA LEU A 299 -14.81 -5.29 8.40
C LEU A 299 -14.39 -5.14 9.87
N SER A 300 -13.35 -4.36 10.17
CA SER A 300 -13.01 -4.03 11.56
C SER A 300 -14.16 -3.31 12.26
N ARG A 301 -14.84 -2.36 11.59
CA ARG A 301 -16.01 -1.67 12.13
C ARG A 301 -17.24 -2.58 12.26
N GLN A 302 -17.50 -3.45 11.28
CA GLN A 302 -18.62 -4.40 11.33
C GLN A 302 -18.44 -5.46 12.41
N ASN A 303 -17.21 -5.99 12.58
CA ASN A 303 -16.89 -6.91 13.67
C ASN A 303 -16.99 -6.22 15.04
N ALA A 304 -16.57 -4.95 15.16
CA ALA A 304 -16.76 -4.16 16.38
C ALA A 304 -18.24 -3.86 16.67
N ALA A 305 -19.04 -3.56 15.63
CA ALA A 305 -20.47 -3.31 15.73
C ALA A 305 -21.27 -4.58 16.05
N SER A 306 -20.82 -5.77 15.64
CA SER A 306 -21.48 -7.03 16.03
C SER A 306 -21.41 -7.34 17.54
N VAL A 307 -20.62 -6.59 18.31
CA VAL A 307 -20.55 -6.65 19.78
C VAL A 307 -21.50 -5.64 20.44
N ALA A 308 -21.98 -4.64 19.70
CA ALA A 308 -22.94 -3.64 20.15
C ALA A 308 -24.26 -3.82 19.37
N ALA A 309 -25.14 -4.68 19.89
CA ALA A 309 -26.47 -4.85 19.33
C ALA A 309 -27.28 -3.54 19.35
N ASP A 310 -28.18 -3.44 18.38
CA ASP A 310 -29.25 -2.46 18.23
C ASP A 310 -28.86 -1.01 17.92
N CYS A 311 -28.71 -0.71 16.63
CA CYS A 311 -29.26 0.49 16.00
C CYS A 311 -29.55 0.19 14.52
N HIS A 312 -30.73 0.61 14.07
CA HIS A 312 -31.24 0.47 12.72
C HIS A 312 -30.20 0.75 11.61
N GLY A 313 -30.29 -0.03 10.52
CA GLY A 313 -29.42 0.05 9.35
C GLY A 313 -29.34 1.45 8.76
N GLU A 314 -28.28 2.16 9.15
CA GLU A 314 -27.83 3.38 8.50
C GLU A 314 -27.32 3.03 7.09
N PRO A 315 -27.78 3.74 6.03
CA PRO A 315 -27.28 3.53 4.69
C PRO A 315 -25.76 3.70 4.67
N ASP A 316 -25.10 2.71 4.07
CA ASP A 316 -23.66 2.52 3.96
C ASP A 316 -22.91 3.87 3.84
N ARG A 317 -22.25 4.31 4.91
CA ARG A 317 -21.51 5.59 4.98
C ARG A 317 -20.16 5.53 4.25
N TRP A 318 -20.07 4.81 3.12
CA TRP A 318 -18.83 4.61 2.33
C TRP A 318 -18.29 5.92 1.70
N ILE A 319 -19.14 6.94 1.53
CA ILE A 319 -18.83 8.29 0.99
C ILE A 319 -18.02 9.16 1.96
N ASN A 320 -18.09 8.92 3.26
CA ASN A 320 -17.61 9.88 4.26
C ASN A 320 -16.10 9.83 4.53
N ASP A 321 -15.48 8.65 4.38
CA ASP A 321 -14.04 8.52 4.54
C ASP A 321 -13.34 8.88 3.22
N VAL A 322 -12.41 9.83 3.23
CA VAL A 322 -11.67 10.26 2.02
C VAL A 322 -10.52 9.28 1.76
N SER A 323 -10.47 8.73 0.54
CA SER A 323 -9.34 7.91 0.11
C SER A 323 -8.08 8.74 -0.06
N ASP A 324 -6.94 8.17 0.30
CA ASP A 324 -5.63 8.80 0.17
C ASP A 324 -4.70 7.89 -0.65
N PHE A 325 -4.45 8.31 -1.89
CA PHE A 325 -3.62 7.54 -2.82
C PHE A 325 -2.17 7.46 -2.36
N GLU A 326 -1.65 8.50 -1.72
CA GLU A 326 -0.28 8.55 -1.25
C GLU A 326 -0.03 7.52 -0.14
N ILE A 327 -0.95 7.46 0.83
CA ILE A 327 -0.90 6.43 1.88
C ILE A 327 -1.03 5.04 1.28
N GLY A 328 -1.95 4.85 0.32
CA GLY A 328 -2.10 3.59 -0.39
C GLY A 328 -0.83 3.17 -1.15
N PHE A 329 -0.20 4.13 -1.83
CA PHE A 329 1.04 3.92 -2.59
C PHE A 329 2.22 3.55 -1.68
N PHE A 330 2.34 4.19 -0.52
CA PHE A 330 3.34 3.89 0.49
C PHE A 330 3.08 2.51 1.12
N THR A 331 1.82 2.20 1.42
CA THR A 331 1.40 0.88 1.94
C THR A 331 1.77 -0.24 0.97
N LEU A 332 1.49 -0.08 -0.32
CA LEU A 332 1.82 -1.08 -1.34
C LEU A 332 3.33 -1.28 -1.46
N HIS A 333 4.11 -0.20 -1.40
CA HIS A 333 5.58 -0.25 -1.40
C HIS A 333 6.12 -1.06 -0.20
N HIS A 334 5.61 -0.79 1.01
CA HIS A 334 6.01 -1.53 2.21
C HIS A 334 5.70 -3.03 2.09
N GLN A 335 4.49 -3.37 1.65
CA GLN A 335 4.07 -4.76 1.46
C GLN A 335 4.98 -5.49 0.49
N LEU A 336 5.39 -4.83 -0.59
CA LEU A 336 6.28 -5.40 -1.59
C LEU A 336 7.71 -5.56 -1.08
N LEU A 337 8.21 -4.63 -0.26
CA LEU A 337 9.54 -4.72 0.34
C LEU A 337 9.61 -5.83 1.41
N LEU A 338 8.57 -5.97 2.24
CA LEU A 338 8.44 -7.08 3.19
C LEU A 338 8.27 -8.43 2.47
N HIS A 339 7.51 -8.46 1.37
CA HIS A 339 7.40 -9.66 0.54
C HIS A 339 8.75 -10.03 -0.08
N PHE A 340 9.49 -9.06 -0.61
CA PHE A 340 10.86 -9.26 -1.08
C PHE A 340 11.75 -9.85 0.02
N ARG A 341 11.77 -9.23 1.21
CA ARG A 341 12.52 -9.71 2.38
C ARG A 341 12.22 -11.18 2.66
N ASN A 342 10.95 -11.52 2.81
CA ASN A 342 10.52 -12.89 3.16
C ASN A 342 10.94 -13.91 2.10
N ASN A 343 10.83 -13.57 0.81
CA ASN A 343 11.26 -14.44 -0.27
C ASN A 343 12.79 -14.57 -0.31
N TRP A 344 13.54 -13.48 -0.14
CA TRP A 344 15.00 -13.50 -0.18
C TRP A 344 15.60 -14.27 1.01
N HIS A 345 15.07 -14.04 2.22
CA HIS A 345 15.51 -14.73 3.44
C HIS A 345 15.18 -16.22 3.42
N ARG A 346 14.11 -16.63 2.70
CA ARG A 346 13.75 -18.03 2.48
C ARG A 346 14.63 -18.71 1.44
N ASP A 347 14.80 -18.10 0.27
CA ASP A 347 15.43 -18.76 -0.88
C ASP A 347 16.95 -18.57 -0.91
N LEU A 348 17.49 -17.59 -0.17
CA LEU A 348 18.92 -17.25 -0.07
C LEU A 348 19.65 -17.20 -1.44
N PRO A 349 19.11 -16.48 -2.44
CA PRO A 349 19.76 -16.40 -3.74
C PRO A 349 21.11 -15.69 -3.63
N HIS A 350 22.01 -15.99 -4.55
CA HIS A 350 23.27 -15.24 -4.68
C HIS A 350 22.96 -13.79 -5.12
N VAL A 351 23.70 -12.81 -4.62
CA VAL A 351 23.49 -11.37 -4.90
C VAL A 351 23.52 -11.05 -6.39
N MET A 352 24.40 -11.73 -7.15
CA MET A 352 24.49 -11.59 -8.61
C MET A 352 23.27 -12.13 -9.36
N GLU A 353 22.41 -12.94 -8.72
CA GLU A 353 21.16 -13.45 -9.28
C GLU A 353 19.97 -12.50 -9.08
N TYR A 354 20.21 -11.30 -8.53
CA TYR A 354 19.15 -10.33 -8.23
C TYR A 354 18.17 -10.13 -9.41
N ASN A 355 18.68 -9.85 -10.61
CA ASN A 355 17.85 -9.58 -11.79
C ASN A 355 17.05 -10.81 -12.25
N ASN A 356 17.59 -12.02 -12.07
CA ASN A 356 16.89 -13.26 -12.40
C ASN A 356 15.85 -13.63 -11.34
N TYR A 357 16.07 -13.22 -10.09
CA TYR A 357 15.21 -13.54 -8.96
C TYR A 357 14.01 -12.59 -8.82
N MET A 358 14.17 -11.31 -9.10
CA MET A 358 13.12 -10.30 -8.92
C MET A 358 11.80 -10.61 -9.67
N PRO A 359 11.79 -11.09 -10.92
CA PRO A 359 10.54 -11.47 -11.60
C PRO A 359 9.71 -12.52 -10.83
N LYS A 360 10.37 -13.44 -10.10
CA LYS A 360 9.68 -14.42 -9.24
C LYS A 360 9.03 -13.75 -8.03
N VAL A 361 9.71 -12.77 -7.43
CA VAL A 361 9.20 -11.99 -6.29
C VAL A 361 7.96 -11.20 -6.72
N PHE A 362 8.05 -10.45 -7.80
CA PHE A 362 6.90 -9.69 -8.33
C PHE A 362 5.75 -10.62 -8.77
N GLY A 363 6.07 -11.68 -9.52
CA GLY A 363 5.08 -12.65 -9.99
C GLY A 363 4.38 -13.42 -8.87
N SER A 364 4.98 -13.53 -7.68
CA SER A 364 4.32 -14.11 -6.50
C SER A 364 3.51 -13.10 -5.70
N PHE A 365 3.87 -11.82 -5.74
CA PHE A 365 3.14 -10.73 -5.09
C PHE A 365 1.84 -10.40 -5.85
N PHE A 366 1.92 -10.24 -7.17
CA PHE A 366 0.79 -9.83 -8.02
C PHE A 366 -0.08 -11.01 -8.50
N ARG A 367 -0.17 -12.13 -7.77
CA ARG A 367 -1.04 -13.25 -8.20
C ARG A 367 -2.52 -12.90 -8.08
N ARG A 368 -3.32 -13.48 -8.97
CA ARG A 368 -4.78 -13.26 -9.10
C ARG A 368 -5.64 -14.02 -8.07
N GLU A 369 -5.05 -14.85 -7.22
CA GLU A 369 -5.75 -15.86 -6.38
C GLU A 369 -7.03 -15.33 -5.71
#